data_AF-A0AAU7P3W3-F1
#
_entry.id   AF-A0AAU7P3W3-F1
#
_cell.length_a   1.000
_cell.length_b   1.000
_cell.length_c   1.000
_cell.angle_alpha   90.00
_cell.angle_beta   90.00
_cell.angle_gamma   90.00
#
_symmetry.space_group_name_H-M   'P 1'
#
loop_
_entity.id
_entity.type
_entity.pdbx_description
1 polymer ?
#
loop_
_entity_poly.entity_id
_entity_poly.type
_entity_poly.pdbx_seq_one_letter_code
_entity_poly.pdbx_strand_id
1 'polypeptide(L)'
;MSAPTASRAFRYLATLSALLFFALGAAWLLAPASMLANWGVAFDSDALGVVGRRAAPMYAAIGVMLLLVRAAPPSPGRSAVIAGFATACLLLAVLGVSEWAAGHVNAGIFPAVAIEIAFPLAFLLVTRAEAVQRRANHAR
;
A
#
# COMPACT_ATOMS: atom_id res chain seq x y z
N MET A 1 -15.12 31.39 -0.56
CA MET A 1 -14.32 30.49 -1.42
C MET A 1 -14.32 29.11 -0.78
N SER A 2 -14.96 28.12 -1.39
CA SER A 2 -14.96 26.74 -0.89
C SER A 2 -13.53 26.21 -0.92
N ALA A 3 -13.00 25.73 0.21
CA ALA A 3 -11.66 25.15 0.23
C ALA A 3 -11.58 23.97 -0.77
N PRO A 4 -10.51 23.84 -1.57
CA PRO A 4 -10.34 22.68 -2.42
C PRO A 4 -10.37 21.42 -1.55
N THR A 5 -11.13 20.41 -1.98
CA THR A 5 -11.26 19.12 -1.29
C THR A 5 -10.74 18.01 -2.19
N ALA A 6 -10.31 16.89 -1.61
CA ALA A 6 -9.93 15.71 -2.37
C ALA A 6 -11.11 15.20 -3.22
N SER A 7 -10.83 14.61 -4.40
CA SER A 7 -11.89 13.96 -5.17
C SER A 7 -12.50 12.80 -4.37
N ARG A 8 -13.76 12.47 -4.67
CA ARG A 8 -14.41 11.30 -4.06
C ARG A 8 -13.63 10.01 -4.36
N ALA A 9 -13.12 9.86 -5.58
CA ALA A 9 -12.33 8.70 -5.98
C ALA A 9 -11.08 8.54 -5.11
N PHE A 10 -10.32 9.62 -4.87
CA PHE A 10 -9.16 9.55 -3.99
C PHE A 10 -9.53 9.22 -2.56
N ARG A 11 -10.60 9.84 -2.02
CA ARG A 11 -11.07 9.56 -0.67
C ARG A 11 -11.43 8.09 -0.48
N TYR A 12 -12.17 7.51 -1.42
CA TYR A 12 -12.54 6.10 -1.39
C TYR A 12 -11.33 5.19 -1.53
N LEU A 13 -10.44 5.46 -2.49
CA LEU A 13 -9.23 4.67 -2.69
C LEU A 13 -8.34 4.69 -1.44
N ALA A 14 -8.05 5.88 -0.88
CA ALA A 14 -7.24 6.01 0.33
C ALA A 14 -7.88 5.32 1.55
N THR A 15 -9.21 5.40 1.69
CA THR A 15 -9.92 4.72 2.79
C THR A 15 -9.88 3.21 2.63
N LEU A 16 -10.16 2.69 1.43
CA LEU A 16 -10.12 1.26 1.15
C LEU A 16 -8.72 0.70 1.34
N SER A 17 -7.70 1.36 0.77
CA SER A 17 -6.30 0.99 0.98
C SER A 17 -5.95 1.00 2.47
N ALA A 18 -6.37 2.01 3.23
CA ALA A 18 -6.08 2.03 4.66
C ALA A 18 -6.70 0.85 5.41
N LEU A 19 -7.96 0.51 5.15
CA LEU A 19 -8.63 -0.65 5.75
C LEU A 19 -7.92 -1.96 5.40
N LEU A 20 -7.49 -2.11 4.14
CA LEU A 20 -6.72 -3.28 3.70
C LEU A 20 -5.37 -3.38 4.43
N PHE A 21 -4.67 -2.25 4.62
CA PHE A 21 -3.39 -2.23 5.34
C PHE A 21 -3.56 -2.49 6.85
N PHE A 22 -4.67 -2.08 7.46
CA PHE A 22 -5.00 -2.50 8.83
C PHE A 22 -5.32 -3.99 8.93
N ALA A 23 -6.10 -4.52 7.99
CA ALA A 23 -6.39 -5.95 7.94
C ALA A 23 -5.11 -6.78 7.76
N LEU A 24 -4.20 -6.32 6.88
CA LEU A 24 -2.89 -6.94 6.67
C LEU A 24 -2.01 -6.86 7.92
N GLY A 25 -1.98 -5.70 8.59
CA GLY A 25 -1.29 -5.54 9.86
C GLY A 25 -1.82 -6.50 10.94
N ALA A 26 -3.14 -6.66 11.03
CA ALA A 26 -3.76 -7.63 11.94
C ALA A 26 -3.40 -9.07 11.58
N ALA A 27 -3.40 -9.43 10.30
CA ALA A 27 -3.01 -10.75 9.83
C ALA A 27 -1.55 -11.09 10.20
N TRP A 28 -0.62 -10.15 10.00
CA TRP A 28 0.80 -10.31 10.39
C TRP A 28 1.01 -10.38 11.90
N LEU A 29 0.15 -9.73 12.69
CA LEU A 29 0.25 -9.76 14.15
C LEU A 29 -0.28 -11.08 14.73
N LEU A 30 -1.44 -11.53 14.23
CA LEU A 30 -2.19 -12.65 14.81
C LEU A 30 -1.83 -14.00 14.19
N ALA A 31 -1.48 -14.03 12.90
CA ALA A 31 -1.25 -15.26 12.15
C ALA A 31 -0.04 -15.16 11.17
N PRO A 32 1.16 -14.77 11.65
CA PRO A 32 2.34 -14.67 10.79
C PRO A 32 2.72 -16.00 10.12
N ALA A 33 2.48 -17.12 10.79
CA ALA A 33 2.74 -18.46 10.25
C ALA A 33 1.90 -18.75 9.00
N SER A 34 0.62 -18.36 8.99
CA SER A 34 -0.27 -18.55 7.83
C SER A 34 0.13 -17.67 6.65
N MET A 35 0.60 -16.44 6.91
CA MET A 35 1.11 -15.54 5.87
C MET A 35 2.37 -16.12 5.22
N LEU A 36 3.32 -16.61 6.03
CA LEU A 36 4.56 -17.22 5.54
C LEU A 36 4.32 -18.55 4.81
N ALA A 37 3.40 -19.37 5.32
CA ALA A 37 3.01 -20.62 4.66
C ALA A 37 2.42 -20.40 3.27
N ASN A 38 1.69 -19.29 3.05
CA ASN A 38 1.18 -18.92 1.73
C ASN A 38 2.32 -18.69 0.70
N TRP A 39 3.51 -18.31 1.17
CA TRP A 39 4.70 -18.15 0.32
C TRP A 39 5.61 -19.38 0.31
N GLY A 40 5.18 -20.47 0.94
CA GLY A 40 5.98 -21.70 1.04
C GLY A 40 7.16 -21.59 2.01
N VAL A 41 7.18 -20.57 2.86
CA VAL A 41 8.22 -20.37 3.87
C VAL A 41 7.81 -21.12 5.13
N ALA A 42 8.63 -22.08 5.53
CA ALA A 42 8.38 -22.89 6.72
C ALA A 42 8.54 -22.03 7.99
N PHE A 43 7.56 -22.11 8.88
CA PHE A 43 7.53 -21.34 10.13
C PHE A 43 8.28 -22.11 11.23
N ASP A 44 9.57 -22.37 10.99
CA ASP A 44 10.33 -23.35 11.77
C ASP A 44 11.15 -22.72 12.91
N SER A 45 11.08 -21.40 13.07
CA SER A 45 11.81 -20.69 14.11
C SER A 45 11.02 -19.53 14.72
N ASP A 46 11.09 -19.40 16.05
CA ASP A 46 10.57 -18.25 16.78
C ASP A 46 11.13 -16.90 16.25
N ALA A 47 12.34 -16.93 15.67
CA ALA A 47 12.96 -15.78 15.02
C ALA A 47 12.15 -15.24 13.83
N LEU A 48 11.63 -16.10 12.96
CA LEU A 48 10.74 -15.69 11.86
C LEU A 48 9.42 -15.11 12.39
N GLY A 49 8.91 -15.64 13.50
CA GLY A 49 7.74 -15.10 14.19
C GLY A 49 7.97 -13.69 14.75
N VAL A 50 9.15 -13.41 15.30
CA VAL A 50 9.53 -12.07 15.78
C VAL A 50 9.59 -11.09 14.59
N VAL A 51 10.25 -11.46 13.50
CA VAL A 51 10.38 -10.61 12.31
C VAL A 51 9.01 -10.38 11.64
N GLY A 52 8.20 -11.42 11.47
CA GLY A 52 6.87 -11.33 10.89
C GLY A 52 5.93 -10.41 11.69
N ARG A 53 5.92 -10.51 13.02
CA ARG A 53 5.12 -9.61 13.86
C ARG A 53 5.58 -8.15 13.80
N ARG A 54 6.85 -7.88 13.48
CA ARG A 54 7.34 -6.49 13.28
C ARG A 54 6.82 -5.87 11.99
N ALA A 55 6.38 -6.67 11.02
CA ALA A 55 5.72 -6.15 9.82
C ALA A 55 4.33 -5.55 10.14
N ALA A 56 3.63 -6.08 11.15
CA ALA A 56 2.30 -5.61 11.55
C ALA A 56 2.21 -4.10 11.83
N PRO A 57 3.03 -3.50 12.73
CA PRO A 57 2.98 -2.07 12.98
C PRO A 57 3.38 -1.24 11.76
N MET A 58 4.23 -1.76 10.85
CA MET A 58 4.59 -1.05 9.61
C MET A 58 3.38 -0.92 8.68
N TYR A 59 2.63 -2.00 8.46
CA TYR A 59 1.39 -1.96 7.67
C TYR A 59 0.32 -1.10 8.34
N ALA A 60 0.17 -1.18 9.66
CA ALA A 60 -0.76 -0.32 10.40
C ALA A 60 -0.41 1.17 10.27
N ALA A 61 0.88 1.53 10.33
CA ALA A 61 1.34 2.91 10.16
C ALA A 61 1.02 3.44 8.75
N ILE A 62 1.21 2.63 7.71
CA ILE A 62 0.78 2.98 6.34
C ILE A 62 -0.73 3.22 6.30
N GLY A 63 -1.52 2.34 6.93
CA GLY A 63 -2.97 2.53 7.06
C GLY A 63 -3.34 3.88 7.70
N VAL A 64 -2.66 4.27 8.77
CA VAL A 64 -2.85 5.57 9.42
C VAL A 64 -2.50 6.73 8.48
N MET A 65 -1.36 6.67 7.80
CA MET A 65 -0.95 7.72 6.84
C MET A 65 -2.00 7.90 5.73
N LEU A 66 -2.51 6.79 5.18
CA LEU A 66 -3.53 6.79 4.14
C LEU A 66 -4.89 7.31 4.65
N LEU A 67 -5.29 6.95 5.89
CA LEU A 67 -6.47 7.55 6.51
C LEU A 67 -6.30 9.05 6.66
N LEU A 68 -5.19 9.53 7.23
CA LEU A 68 -5.01 10.95 7.51
C LEU A 68 -4.98 11.78 6.21
N VAL A 69 -4.34 11.26 5.16
CA VAL A 69 -4.26 11.98 3.87
C VAL A 69 -5.56 11.92 3.06
N ARG A 70 -6.51 11.03 3.38
CA ARG A 70 -7.69 10.73 2.53
C ARG A 70 -8.48 11.97 2.12
N ALA A 71 -8.63 12.94 3.03
CA ALA A 71 -9.41 14.16 2.81
C ALA A 71 -8.55 15.37 2.41
N ALA A 72 -7.22 15.22 2.39
CA ALA A 72 -6.32 16.32 2.12
C ALA A 72 -6.48 16.81 0.67
N PRO A 73 -6.60 18.13 0.43
CA PRO A 73 -6.55 18.65 -0.92
C PRO A 73 -5.22 18.29 -1.57
N PRO A 74 -5.16 18.33 -2.91
CA PRO A 74 -3.92 18.02 -3.59
C PRO A 74 -2.88 19.10 -3.26
N SER A 75 -1.85 18.66 -2.56
CA SER A 75 -0.84 19.48 -1.92
C SER A 75 0.50 18.73 -1.95
N PRO A 76 1.64 19.41 -1.75
CA PRO A 76 2.95 18.75 -1.69
C PRO A 76 3.00 17.63 -0.64
N GLY A 77 2.37 17.83 0.53
CA GLY A 77 2.30 16.82 1.59
C GLY A 77 1.54 15.55 1.17
N ARG A 78 0.39 15.71 0.50
CA ARG A 78 -0.34 14.57 -0.06
C ARG A 78 0.51 13.82 -1.10
N SER A 79 1.16 14.55 -2.00
CA SER A 79 2.03 13.93 -3.01
C SER A 79 3.20 13.17 -2.39
N ALA A 80 3.80 13.69 -1.32
CA ALA A 80 4.89 13.02 -0.62
C ALA A 80 4.44 11.71 0.04
N VAL A 81 3.28 11.70 0.71
CA VAL A 81 2.70 10.48 1.31
C VAL A 81 2.42 9.43 0.23
N ILE A 82 1.80 9.83 -0.88
CA ILE A 82 1.48 8.90 -1.97
C ILE A 82 2.75 8.40 -2.68
N ALA A 83 3.76 9.25 -2.86
CA ALA A 83 5.03 8.85 -3.43
C ALA A 83 5.76 7.84 -2.53
N GLY A 84 5.86 8.12 -1.22
CA GLY A 84 6.46 7.19 -0.26
C GLY A 84 5.74 5.84 -0.20
N PHE A 85 4.41 5.87 -0.18
CA PHE A 85 3.59 4.66 -0.25
C PHE A 85 3.83 3.87 -1.56
N ALA A 86 3.82 4.55 -2.70
CA ALA A 86 4.07 3.93 -3.99
C ALA A 86 5.47 3.31 -4.06
N THR A 87 6.49 4.02 -3.59
CA THR A 87 7.86 3.51 -3.50
C THR A 87 7.93 2.27 -2.60
N ALA A 88 7.30 2.28 -1.43
CA ALA A 88 7.29 1.13 -0.54
C ALA A 88 6.68 -0.11 -1.21
N CYS A 89 5.52 0.04 -1.87
CA CYS A 89 4.90 -1.07 -2.59
C CYS A 89 5.76 -1.58 -3.77
N LEU A 90 6.34 -0.68 -4.57
CA LEU A 90 7.18 -1.10 -5.69
C LEU A 90 8.46 -1.80 -5.22
N LEU A 91 9.06 -1.37 -4.11
CA LEU A 91 10.21 -2.05 -3.51
C LEU A 91 9.83 -3.45 -3.01
N LEU A 92 8.65 -3.60 -2.39
CA LEU A 92 8.14 -4.92 -2.01
C LEU A 92 7.90 -5.82 -3.24
N ALA A 93 7.37 -5.27 -4.33
CA ALA A 93 7.15 -6.02 -5.57
C ALA A 93 8.47 -6.50 -6.17
N VAL A 94 9.49 -5.63 -6.21
CA VAL A 94 10.85 -6.01 -6.64
C VAL A 94 11.39 -7.13 -5.75
N LEU A 95 11.24 -7.00 -4.42
CA LEU A 95 11.69 -8.01 -3.47
C LEU A 95 10.96 -9.34 -3.66
N GLY A 96 9.63 -9.34 -3.80
CA GLY A 96 8.85 -10.55 -4.02
C GLY A 96 9.24 -11.31 -5.28
N VAL A 97 9.52 -10.57 -6.37
CA VAL A 97 10.02 -11.17 -7.61
C VAL A 97 11.46 -11.69 -7.46
N SER A 98 12.34 -10.96 -6.77
CA SER A 98 13.73 -11.41 -6.56
C SER A 98 13.82 -12.63 -5.66
N GLU A 99 13.03 -12.69 -4.58
CA GLU A 99 12.97 -13.83 -3.67
C GLU A 99 12.40 -15.07 -4.36
N TRP A 100 11.41 -14.88 -5.23
CA TRP A 100 10.88 -15.97 -6.05
C TRP A 100 11.92 -16.47 -7.07
N ALA A 101 12.62 -15.56 -7.76
CA ALA A 101 13.66 -15.92 -8.71
C ALA A 101 14.85 -16.63 -8.04
N ALA A 102 15.14 -16.30 -6.78
CA ALA A 102 16.14 -16.99 -5.95
C ALA A 102 15.65 -18.36 -5.42
N GLY A 103 14.37 -18.70 -5.58
CA GLY A 103 13.79 -19.94 -5.08
C GLY A 103 13.51 -19.95 -3.58
N HIS A 104 13.55 -18.79 -2.91
CA HIS A 104 13.29 -18.68 -1.47
C HIS A 104 11.78 -18.73 -1.14
N VAL A 105 10.93 -18.32 -2.08
CA VAL A 105 9.47 -18.35 -1.96
C VAL A 105 8.82 -19.02 -3.16
N ASN A 106 7.65 -19.60 -2.96
CA ASN A 106 6.86 -20.21 -4.03
C ASN A 106 6.04 -19.17 -4.82
N ALA A 107 5.31 -19.63 -5.84
CA ALA A 107 4.47 -18.76 -6.69
C ALA A 107 3.30 -18.07 -5.94
N GLY A 108 3.02 -18.45 -4.69
CA GLY A 108 2.01 -17.82 -3.84
C GLY A 108 2.34 -16.37 -3.45
N ILE A 109 3.55 -15.88 -3.75
CA ILE A 109 3.93 -14.46 -3.61
C ILE A 109 3.32 -13.57 -4.71
N PHE A 110 3.01 -14.10 -5.90
CA PHE A 110 2.57 -13.29 -7.03
C PHE A 110 1.28 -12.49 -6.80
N PRO A 111 0.25 -12.99 -6.08
CA PRO A 111 -0.89 -12.16 -5.71
C PRO A 111 -0.50 -10.92 -4.90
N ALA A 112 0.50 -11.01 -4.00
CA ALA A 112 1.00 -9.87 -3.24
C ALA A 112 1.70 -8.86 -4.19
N VAL A 113 2.59 -9.34 -5.05
CA VAL A 113 3.28 -8.54 -6.07
C VAL A 113 2.30 -7.80 -6.98
N ALA A 114 1.22 -8.48 -7.40
CA ALA A 114 0.19 -7.87 -8.24
C ALA A 114 -0.52 -6.71 -7.52
N ILE A 115 -0.87 -6.89 -6.24
CA ILE A 115 -1.49 -5.84 -5.41
C ILE A 115 -0.52 -4.68 -5.18
N GLU A 116 0.75 -4.99 -4.92
CA GLU A 116 1.83 -4.02 -4.72
C GLU A 116 2.10 -3.16 -5.96
N ILE A 117 1.81 -3.66 -7.16
CA ILE A 117 1.86 -2.87 -8.40
C ILE A 117 0.54 -2.11 -8.62
N ALA A 118 -0.60 -2.76 -8.36
CA ALA A 118 -1.92 -2.19 -8.59
C ALA A 118 -2.18 -0.92 -7.75
N PHE A 119 -1.76 -0.90 -6.48
CA PHE A 119 -1.93 0.25 -5.60
C PHE A 119 -1.24 1.53 -6.11
N PRO A 120 0.08 1.55 -6.38
CA PRO A 120 0.76 2.68 -7.00
C PRO A 120 0.06 3.16 -8.28
N LEU A 121 -0.31 2.23 -9.18
CA LEU A 121 -0.99 2.58 -10.42
C LEU A 121 -2.33 3.26 -10.16
N ALA A 122 -3.15 2.71 -9.26
CA ALA A 122 -4.45 3.30 -8.91
C ALA A 122 -4.31 4.73 -8.37
N PHE A 123 -3.35 4.97 -7.46
CA PHE A 123 -3.10 6.30 -6.92
C PHE A 123 -2.56 7.28 -7.98
N LEU A 124 -1.67 6.82 -8.87
CA LEU A 124 -1.17 7.63 -9.97
C LEU A 124 -2.28 8.02 -10.95
N LEU A 125 -3.17 7.09 -11.30
CA LEU A 125 -4.28 7.35 -12.21
C LEU A 125 -5.26 8.37 -11.62
N VAL A 126 -5.65 8.19 -10.35
CA VAL A 126 -6.57 9.12 -9.68
C VAL A 126 -5.95 10.52 -9.53
N THR A 127 -4.68 10.62 -9.13
CA THR A 127 -4.01 11.92 -8.97
C THR A 127 -3.81 12.63 -10.31
N ARG A 128 -3.50 11.90 -11.39
CA ARG A 128 -3.44 12.45 -12.75
C ARG A 128 -4.80 12.96 -13.23
N ALA A 129 -5.86 12.18 -13.05
CA ALA A 129 -7.22 12.58 -13.43
C ALA A 129 -7.66 13.87 -12.72
N GLU A 130 -7.37 13.99 -11.40
CA GLU A 130 -7.63 15.23 -10.64
C GLU A 130 -6.83 16.44 -11.14
N ALA A 131 -5.59 16.23 -11.58
CA ALA A 131 -4.75 17.31 -12.11
C ALA A 131 -5.27 17.80 -13.46
N VAL A 132 -5.68 16.89 -14.34
CA VAL A 132 -6.29 17.22 -15.64
C VAL A 132 -7.59 18.00 -15.44
N GLN A 133 -8.48 17.53 -14.56
CA GLN A 133 -9.76 18.21 -14.29
C GLN A 133 -9.56 19.63 -13.77
N ARG A 134 -8.57 19.86 -12.89
CA ARG A 134 -8.31 21.19 -12.34
C ARG A 134 -7.73 22.16 -13.36
N ARG A 135 -6.85 21.68 -14.24
CA ARG A 135 -6.34 22.49 -15.36
C ARG A 135 -7.47 22.90 -16.30
N ALA A 136 -8.38 21.99 -16.63
CA ALA A 136 -9.54 22.28 -17.47
C ALA A 136 -10.49 23.30 -16.81
N ASN A 137 -10.68 23.24 -15.50
CA ASN A 137 -11.51 24.20 -14.77
C ASN A 137 -10.90 25.61 -14.67
N HIS A 138 -9.57 25.75 -14.67
CA HIS A 138 -8.90 27.07 -14.67
C HIS A 138 -8.81 27.71 -16.06
N ALA A 139 -8.98 26.93 -17.13
CA ALA A 139 -8.95 27.42 -18.50
C ALA A 139 -10.32 27.94 -19.00
N ARG A 140 -11.37 27.80 -18.18
CA ARG A 140 -12.73 28.31 -18.42
C ARG A 140 -12.96 29.55 -17.58
#